data_AF-A0A127VBY3-F1
#
_entry.id   AF-A0A127VBY3-F1
#
_cell.length_a   1.000
_cell.length_b   1.000
_cell.length_c   1.000
_cell.angle_alpha   90.00
_cell.angle_beta   90.00
_cell.angle_gamma   90.00
#
_symmetry.space_group_name_H-M   'P 1'
#
loop_
_entity.id
_entity.type
_entity.pdbx_description
1 polymer ?
#
loop_
_entity_poly.entity_id
_entity_poly.type
_entity_poly.pdbx_seq_one_letter_code
_entity_poly.pdbx_strand_id
1 'polypeptide(L)' 'MNKVKDRIRIFNSFEEAKKSEIQNIINQSPIDRLRQTVELILRVHQVSREDLKNRTATGKIRIITSG' A
#
# COMPACT_ATOMS: atom_id res chain seq x y z
N MET A 1 -12.06 -2.22 -23.65
CA MET A 1 -11.69 -1.96 -22.23
C MET A 1 -12.69 -2.70 -21.33
N ASN A 2 -12.33 -3.89 -20.83
CA ASN A 2 -13.13 -4.55 -19.81
C ASN A 2 -12.99 -3.76 -18.51
N LYS A 3 -14.02 -3.01 -18.13
CA LYS A 3 -14.09 -2.37 -16.80
C LYS A 3 -14.19 -3.50 -15.78
N VAL A 4 -13.08 -3.81 -15.12
CA VAL A 4 -13.09 -4.63 -13.90
C VAL A 4 -13.96 -3.86 -12.91
N LYS A 5 -15.13 -4.41 -12.58
CA LYS A 5 -16.00 -3.80 -11.57
C LYS A 5 -15.32 -4.01 -10.22
N ASP A 6 -15.00 -2.93 -9.52
CA ASP A 6 -14.54 -3.00 -8.14
C ASP A 6 -15.66 -3.61 -7.30
N ARG A 7 -15.46 -4.85 -6.83
CA ARG A 7 -16.41 -5.55 -5.96
C ARG A 7 -15.92 -5.42 -4.53
N ILE A 8 -16.72 -4.78 -3.69
CA ILE A 8 -16.48 -4.78 -2.25
C ILE A 8 -16.89 -6.15 -1.71
N ARG A 9 -15.96 -6.88 -1.09
CA ARG A 9 -16.23 -8.15 -0.42
C ARG A 9 -16.41 -7.88 1.07
N ILE A 10 -17.61 -8.14 1.57
CA ILE A 10 -17.92 -8.07 3.01
C ILE A 10 -17.69 -9.46 3.59
N PHE A 11 -16.85 -9.55 4.63
CA PHE A 11 -16.55 -10.80 5.31
C PHE A 11 -17.43 -10.93 6.55
N ASN A 12 -17.90 -12.14 6.85
CA ASN A 12 -18.75 -12.39 8.00
C ASN A 12 -17.95 -12.60 9.29
N SER A 13 -16.63 -12.76 9.19
CA SER A 13 -15.73 -12.92 10.34
C SER A 13 -14.32 -12.41 10.04
N PHE A 14 -13.59 -12.06 11.10
CA PHE A 14 -12.17 -11.70 11.00
C PHE A 14 -11.30 -12.84 10.47
N GLU A 15 -11.61 -14.09 10.83
CA GLU A 15 -10.86 -15.26 10.36
C GLU A 15 -11.03 -15.48 8.85
N GLU A 16 -12.23 -15.26 8.33
CA GLU A 16 -12.50 -15.30 6.89
C GLU A 16 -11.70 -14.21 6.14
N ALA A 17 -11.68 -12.99 6.70
CA ALA A 17 -10.91 -11.88 6.15
C ALA A 17 -9.40 -12.18 6.13
N LYS A 18 -8.84 -12.68 7.25
CA LYS A 18 -7.42 -13.06 7.34
C LYS A 18 -7.05 -14.14 6.34
N LYS A 19 -7.89 -15.17 6.18
CA LYS A 19 -7.63 -16.24 5.21
C LYS A 19 -7.59 -15.70 3.79
N SER A 20 -8.51 -14.79 3.44
CA SER A 20 -8.50 -14.13 2.14
C SER A 20 -7.27 -13.25 1.94
N GLU A 21 -6.85 -12.52 2.97
CA GLU A 21 -5.66 -11.67 2.94
C GLU A 21 -4.37 -12.48 2.75
N ILE A 22 -4.21 -13.59 3.49
CA ILE A 22 -3.05 -14.49 3.35
C ILE A 22 -2.96 -15.03 1.92
N GLN A 23 -4.08 -15.47 1.34
CA GLN A 23 -4.10 -15.95 -0.04
C GLN A 23 -3.74 -14.86 -1.04
N ASN A 24 -4.22 -13.63 -0.82
CA ASN A 24 -3.86 -12.48 -1.65
C ASN A 24 -2.35 -12.19 -1.56
N ILE A 25 -1.77 -12.23 -0.36
CA ILE A 25 -0.34 -12.03 -0.13
C ILE A 25 0.46 -13.11 -0.86
N ILE A 26 0.10 -14.39 -0.71
CA ILE A 26 0.80 -15.52 -1.35
C ILE A 26 0.81 -15.39 -2.88
N ASN A 27 -0.33 -15.02 -3.47
CA ASN A 27 -0.48 -14.90 -4.93
C ASN A 27 0.15 -13.64 -5.52
N GLN A 28 0.57 -12.71 -4.67
CA GLN A 28 1.17 -11.46 -5.09
C GLN A 28 2.66 -11.64 -5.43
N SER A 29 3.11 -10.99 -6.51
CA SER A 29 4.53 -11.00 -6.85
C SER A 29 5.38 -10.34 -5.74
N PRO A 30 6.63 -10.77 -5.52
CA PRO A 30 7.51 -10.13 -4.54
C PRO A 30 7.67 -8.62 -4.75
N ILE A 31 7.71 -8.18 -6.01
CA ILE A 31 7.84 -6.76 -6.38
C ILE A 31 6.59 -5.97 -5.98
N ASP A 32 5.40 -6.51 -6.24
CA ASP A 32 4.15 -5.83 -5.90
C ASP A 32 3.97 -5.74 -4.38
N ARG A 33 4.42 -6.76 -3.64
CA ARG A 33 4.39 -6.76 -2.17
C ARG A 33 5.28 -5.68 -1.58
N LEU A 34 6.50 -5.54 -2.10
CA LEU A 34 7.40 -4.46 -1.74
C LEU A 34 6.79 -3.10 -2.09
N ARG A 35 6.17 -2.97 -3.27
CA ARG A 35 5.50 -1.74 -3.70
C ARG A 35 4.41 -1.30 -2.72
N GLN A 36 3.53 -2.22 -2.32
CA GLN A 36 2.47 -1.93 -1.34
C GLN A 36 3.03 -1.59 0.04
N THR A 37 4.07 -2.29 0.49
CA THR A 37 4.74 -2.00 1.76
C THR A 37 5.29 -0.57 1.79
N VAL A 38 5.95 -0.15 0.71
CA VAL A 38 6.45 1.22 0.56
C VAL A 38 5.29 2.22 0.57
N GLU A 39 4.20 1.96 -0.14
CA GLU A 39 3.02 2.85 -0.13
C GLU A 39 2.41 2.99 1.27
N LEU A 40 2.32 1.91 2.03
CA LEU A 40 1.84 1.94 3.41
C LEU A 40 2.72 2.83 4.30
N ILE A 41 4.04 2.68 4.21
CA ILE A 41 4.99 3.51 4.95
C ILE A 41 4.84 4.99 4.57
N LEU A 42 4.72 5.28 3.28
CA LEU A 42 4.55 6.65 2.79
C LEU A 42 3.24 7.28 3.29
N ARG A 43 2.14 6.52 3.34
CA ARG A 43 0.86 6.98 3.92
C ARG A 43 0.97 7.31 5.40
N VAL A 44 1.65 6.48 6.20
CA VAL A 44 1.89 6.75 7.63
C VAL A 44 2.58 8.10 7.82
N HIS A 45 3.51 8.43 6.93
CA HIS A 45 4.22 9.71 6.95
C HIS A 45 3.52 10.85 6.20
N GLN A 46 2.31 10.63 5.67
CA GLN A 46 1.57 11.61 4.88
C GLN A 46 2.36 12.13 3.66
N VAL A 47 3.14 11.25 3.03
CA VAL A 47 3.94 11.56 1.83
C VAL A 47 3.39 10.79 0.63
N SER A 48 3.27 11.42 -0.53
CA SER A 48 2.93 10.73 -1.79
C SER A 48 4.19 10.36 -2.61
N ARG A 49 4.03 9.49 -3.61
CA ARG A 49 5.16 9.17 -4.52
C ARG A 49 5.53 10.35 -5.40
N GLU A 50 4.53 11.13 -5.78
CA GLU A 50 4.65 12.35 -6.54
C GLU A 50 5.47 13.37 -5.76
N ASP A 51 5.23 13.50 -4.45
CA ASP A 51 6.05 14.32 -3.56
C ASP A 51 7.49 13.86 -3.52
N LEU A 52 7.76 12.54 -3.51
CA LEU A 52 9.13 12.02 -3.58
C LEU A 52 9.79 12.29 -4.93
N LYS A 53 9.03 12.16 -6.04
CA LYS A 53 9.54 12.33 -7.41
C LYS A 53 9.91 13.77 -7.72
N ASN A 54 9.17 14.73 -7.16
CA ASN A 54 9.39 16.16 -7.37
C ASN A 54 10.48 16.75 -6.46
N ARG A 55 11.11 15.94 -5.59
CA ARG A 55 12.18 16.42 -4.70
C ARG A 55 13.50 16.52 -5.47
N THR A 56 14.03 17.74 -5.51
CA THR A 56 15.32 18.11 -6.10
C THR A 56 16.54 17.60 -5.33
N ALA A 57 16.37 17.09 -4.09
CA ALA A 57 17.48 16.68 -3.23
C ALA A 57 17.44 15.16 -2.92
N THR A 58 18.27 14.44 -3.68
CA THR A 58 18.98 13.19 -3.36
C THR A 58 18.74 12.58 -1.97
N GLY A 59 17.87 11.56 -1.92
CA GLY A 59 18.06 10.39 -1.06
C GLY A 59 17.70 10.47 0.43
N LYS A 60 17.16 11.59 0.95
CA LYS A 60 16.81 11.69 2.39
C LYS A 60 15.34 12.05 2.60
N ILE A 61 14.62 11.31 3.44
CA ILE A 61 13.25 11.64 3.87
C ILE A 61 13.36 12.39 5.21
N ARG A 62 12.81 13.62 5.29
CA ARG A 62 12.66 14.34 6.56
C ARG A 62 11.27 14.00 7.10
N ILE A 63 11.22 13.20 8.16
CA ILE A 63 9.99 12.91 8.88
C ILE A 63 9.74 14.06 9.85
N ILE A 64 8.65 14.80 9.66
CA ILE A 64 8.22 15.85 10.58
C ILE A 64 7.17 15.22 11.50
N THR A 65 7.55 14.91 12.73
CA THR A 65 6.60 14.52 13.77
C THR A 65 5.92 15.78 14.29
N SER A 66 4.59 15.86 14.14
CA SER A 66 3.79 16.86 14.84
C SER A 66 3.74 16.44 16.32
N GLY A 67 4.29 17.29 17.19
CA GLY A 67 4.10 17.21 18.64
C GLY A 67 2.86 17.96 19.07
#